data_AF-A0A5B0QG90-F1
#
_entry.id   AF-A0A5B0QG90-F1
#
_cell.length_a   1.000
_cell.length_b   1.000
_cell.length_c   1.000
_cell.angle_alpha   90.00
_cell.angle_beta   90.00
_cell.angle_gamma   90.00
#
_symmetry.space_group_name_H-M   'P 1'
#
loop_
_entity.id
_entity.type
_entity.pdbx_description
1 polymer ?
#
loop_
_entity_poly.entity_id
_entity_poly.type
_entity_poly.pdbx_seq_one_letter_code
_entity_poly.pdbx_strand_id
1 'polypeptide(L)'
;MTTSTQSPEVNSRKKDALEMTIADRLNKARSFAKTYGNMTSGIVEFIEFLVCSGRLAEQGGSQWWRGVNGLLILDLIDAEEALRSSTRTVSSISPAVQHWINYSLYWQQTSSRKLFKAQQLWWKAHQTSLHYGIRAFPEFLILEPRMEINFITYVCVPNVDLTALINIPTNLKLIKLYTIIAYPHHYPAKIISFLKALILAPSPYARIVGVANIGLDSTRWET
;
A
#
# COMPACT_ATOMS: atom_id res chain seq x y z
N MET A 1 28.90 -8.66 14.27
CA MET A 1 27.71 -8.93 13.43
C MET A 1 26.66 -9.55 14.33
N THR A 2 25.76 -8.75 14.88
CA THR A 2 24.63 -9.24 15.68
C THR A 2 23.50 -9.62 14.71
N THR A 3 23.27 -10.91 14.53
CA THR A 3 22.02 -11.42 13.93
C THR A 3 20.87 -10.96 14.82
N SER A 4 20.16 -9.92 14.38
CA SER A 4 18.87 -9.55 14.95
C SER A 4 17.91 -10.70 14.67
N THR A 5 17.70 -11.56 15.67
CA THR A 5 16.70 -12.62 15.62
C THR A 5 15.34 -11.93 15.62
N GLN A 6 14.77 -11.70 14.43
CA GLN A 6 13.41 -11.16 14.30
C GLN A 6 12.45 -12.08 15.07
N SER A 7 11.57 -11.48 15.87
CA SER A 7 10.61 -12.21 16.70
C SER A 7 9.83 -13.24 15.86
N PRO A 8 9.55 -14.45 16.37
CA PRO A 8 8.75 -15.48 15.69
C PRO A 8 7.42 -14.94 15.13
N GLU A 9 6.83 -13.97 15.82
CA GLU A 9 5.59 -13.29 15.42
C GLU A 9 5.75 -12.49 14.11
N VAL A 10 6.86 -11.78 13.95
CA VAL A 10 7.17 -11.02 12.72
C VAL A 10 7.36 -11.98 11.54
N ASN A 11 8.03 -13.11 11.78
CA ASN A 11 8.23 -14.13 10.75
C ASN A 11 6.92 -14.82 10.36
N SER A 12 6.03 -15.09 11.32
CA SER A 12 4.68 -15.63 11.04
C SER A 12 3.88 -14.66 10.18
N ARG A 13 3.83 -13.38 10.57
CA ARG A 13 3.07 -12.37 9.83
C ARG A 13 3.58 -12.17 8.39
N LYS A 14 4.89 -12.21 8.18
CA LYS A 14 5.49 -12.18 6.84
C LYS A 14 5.06 -13.38 5.99
N LYS A 15 5.03 -14.57 6.59
CA LYS A 15 4.56 -15.79 5.92
C LYS A 15 3.08 -15.67 5.54
N ASP A 16 2.22 -15.28 6.47
CA ASP A 16 0.78 -15.11 6.23
C ASP A 16 0.53 -14.08 5.11
N ALA A 17 1.31 -12.99 5.09
CA ALA A 17 1.22 -11.98 4.05
C ALA A 17 1.55 -12.54 2.66
N LEU A 18 2.58 -13.39 2.54
CA LEU A 18 2.98 -14.02 1.28
C LEU A 18 2.00 -15.08 0.79
N GLU A 19 1.45 -15.88 1.70
CA GLU A 19 0.59 -17.03 1.41
C GLU A 19 -0.89 -16.65 1.20
N MET A 20 -1.30 -15.44 1.56
CA MET A 20 -2.68 -14.98 1.36
C MET A 20 -3.08 -14.99 -0.13
N THR A 21 -4.26 -15.53 -0.41
CA THR A 21 -4.74 -15.70 -1.78
C THR A 21 -5.22 -14.37 -2.39
N ILE A 22 -5.28 -14.30 -3.73
CA ILE A 22 -5.87 -13.16 -4.44
C ILE A 22 -7.33 -12.93 -4.00
N ALA A 23 -8.09 -14.02 -3.82
CA ALA A 23 -9.48 -13.95 -3.42
C ALA A 23 -9.62 -13.33 -2.02
N ASP A 24 -8.78 -13.74 -1.06
CA ASP A 24 -8.80 -13.18 0.29
C ASP A 24 -8.44 -11.70 0.30
N ARG A 25 -7.39 -11.30 -0.44
CA ARG A 25 -7.00 -9.88 -0.58
C ARG A 25 -8.16 -9.02 -1.05
N LEU A 26 -8.80 -9.42 -2.15
CA LEU A 26 -9.92 -8.68 -2.74
C LEU A 26 -11.14 -8.68 -1.82
N ASN A 27 -11.48 -9.82 -1.21
CA ASN A 27 -12.63 -9.92 -0.31
C ASN A 27 -12.47 -9.03 0.92
N LYS A 28 -11.30 -9.04 1.55
CA LYS A 28 -11.01 -8.21 2.72
C LYS A 28 -10.96 -6.73 2.38
N ALA A 29 -10.28 -6.35 1.30
CA ALA A 29 -10.23 -4.96 0.85
C ALA A 29 -11.63 -4.42 0.49
N ARG A 30 -12.45 -5.20 -0.22
CA ARG A 30 -13.83 -4.81 -0.58
C ARG A 30 -14.75 -4.72 0.63
N SER A 31 -14.63 -5.66 1.58
CA SER A 31 -15.38 -5.64 2.84
C SER A 31 -15.05 -4.38 3.66
N PHE A 32 -13.77 -4.10 3.83
CA PHE A 32 -13.30 -2.90 4.51
C PHE A 32 -13.84 -1.66 3.81
N ALA A 33 -13.77 -1.63 2.48
CA ALA A 33 -14.21 -0.48 1.70
C ALA A 33 -15.71 -0.19 1.76
N LYS A 34 -16.51 -1.26 1.75
CA LYS A 34 -17.96 -1.17 1.95
C LYS A 34 -18.31 -0.60 3.32
N THR A 35 -17.51 -0.90 4.34
CA THR A 35 -17.78 -0.53 5.74
C THR A 35 -17.27 0.87 6.07
N TYR A 36 -16.05 1.20 5.65
CA TYR A 36 -15.36 2.44 6.05
C TYR A 36 -15.20 3.45 4.91
N GLY A 37 -16.01 3.33 3.87
CA GLY A 37 -16.24 4.39 2.89
C GLY A 37 -15.52 4.22 1.57
N ASN A 38 -16.16 4.70 0.50
CA ASN A 38 -15.69 4.54 -0.89
C ASN A 38 -14.29 5.10 -1.15
N MET A 39 -13.74 5.98 -0.31
CA MET A 39 -12.36 6.47 -0.42
C MET A 39 -11.34 5.33 -0.40
N THR A 40 -11.62 4.25 0.32
CA THR A 40 -10.77 3.05 0.36
C THR A 40 -10.78 2.23 -0.94
N SER A 41 -11.65 2.55 -1.92
CA SER A 41 -11.73 1.82 -3.18
C SER A 41 -10.41 1.82 -3.94
N GLY A 42 -9.54 2.82 -3.73
CA GLY A 42 -8.20 2.86 -4.32
C GLY A 42 -7.34 1.64 -3.96
N ILE A 43 -7.50 1.03 -2.77
CA ILE A 43 -6.82 -0.23 -2.42
C ILE A 43 -7.34 -1.37 -3.29
N VAL A 44 -8.67 -1.47 -3.42
CA VAL A 44 -9.31 -2.52 -4.24
C VAL A 44 -8.86 -2.41 -5.69
N GLU A 45 -8.92 -1.20 -6.26
CA GLU A 45 -8.53 -0.94 -7.64
C GLU A 45 -7.04 -1.22 -7.89
N PHE A 46 -6.17 -0.89 -6.93
CA PHE A 46 -4.76 -1.20 -7.04
C PHE A 46 -4.49 -2.70 -6.97
N ILE A 47 -5.19 -3.44 -6.09
CA ILE A 47 -5.10 -4.90 -6.07
C ILE A 47 -5.57 -5.49 -7.39
N GLU A 48 -6.68 -5.01 -7.96
CA GLU A 48 -7.15 -5.43 -9.29
C GLU A 48 -6.08 -5.19 -10.37
N PHE A 49 -5.39 -4.05 -10.35
CA PHE A 49 -4.24 -3.81 -11.23
C PHE A 49 -3.11 -4.84 -11.02
N LEU A 50 -2.74 -5.14 -9.77
CA LEU A 50 -1.68 -6.11 -9.48
C LEU A 50 -2.08 -7.53 -9.94
N VAL A 51 -3.36 -7.90 -9.83
CA VAL A 51 -3.90 -9.16 -10.36
C VAL A 51 -3.82 -9.17 -11.88
N CYS A 52 -4.40 -8.17 -12.55
CA CYS A 52 -4.46 -8.12 -14.02
C CYS A 52 -3.07 -8.07 -14.66
N SER A 53 -2.10 -7.45 -13.99
CA SER A 53 -0.72 -7.42 -14.47
C SER A 53 0.09 -8.68 -14.15
N GLY A 54 -0.45 -9.62 -13.37
CA GLY A 54 0.25 -10.85 -12.99
C GLY A 54 1.23 -10.70 -11.83
N ARG A 55 1.31 -9.53 -11.19
CA ARG A 55 2.20 -9.28 -10.04
C ARG A 55 1.86 -10.14 -8.83
N LEU A 56 0.57 -10.44 -8.62
CA LEU A 56 0.10 -11.30 -7.53
C LEU A 56 -0.02 -12.78 -7.91
N ALA A 57 0.33 -13.19 -9.12
CA ALA A 57 0.27 -14.59 -9.52
C ALA A 57 1.17 -15.46 -8.62
N GLU A 58 0.67 -16.60 -8.14
CA GLU A 58 1.45 -17.50 -7.28
C GLU A 58 2.67 -18.05 -8.00
N GLN A 59 2.48 -18.47 -9.26
CA GLN A 59 3.53 -18.93 -10.15
C GLN A 59 3.94 -17.81 -11.10
N GLY A 60 5.23 -17.47 -11.12
CA GLY A 60 5.78 -16.46 -12.03
C GLY A 60 5.45 -15.01 -11.69
N GLY A 61 4.71 -14.73 -10.61
CA GLY A 61 4.51 -13.39 -10.05
C GLY A 61 5.55 -13.02 -8.99
N SER A 62 5.39 -11.84 -8.40
CA SER A 62 6.35 -11.23 -7.48
C SER A 62 6.06 -11.55 -6.01
N GLN A 63 7.05 -12.12 -5.32
CA GLN A 63 7.00 -12.29 -3.86
C GLN A 63 6.98 -10.94 -3.15
N TRP A 64 7.68 -9.93 -3.65
CA TRP A 64 7.68 -8.60 -3.06
C TRP A 64 6.30 -7.96 -3.09
N TRP A 65 5.63 -7.94 -4.25
CA TRP A 65 4.26 -7.41 -4.38
C TRP A 65 3.26 -8.17 -3.51
N ARG A 66 3.36 -9.51 -3.44
CA ARG A 66 2.51 -10.32 -2.54
C ARG A 66 2.73 -9.99 -1.07
N GLY A 67 3.99 -9.89 -0.65
CA GLY A 67 4.36 -9.59 0.73
C GLY A 67 3.88 -8.19 1.16
N VAL A 68 4.29 -7.16 0.43
CA VAL A 68 3.95 -5.76 0.76
C VAL A 68 2.43 -5.54 0.77
N ASN A 69 1.73 -6.03 -0.26
CA ASN A 69 0.27 -5.93 -0.29
C ASN A 69 -0.40 -6.78 0.80
N GLY A 70 0.14 -7.96 1.09
CA GLY A 70 -0.38 -8.84 2.13
C GLY A 70 -0.31 -8.26 3.52
N LEU A 71 0.79 -7.60 3.89
CA LEU A 71 0.89 -6.90 5.17
C LEU A 71 -0.15 -5.80 5.29
N LEU A 72 -0.37 -5.01 4.24
CA LEU A 72 -1.42 -3.99 4.23
C LEU A 72 -2.80 -4.61 4.48
N ILE A 73 -3.12 -5.76 3.86
CA ILE A 73 -4.41 -6.44 4.10
C ILE A 73 -4.51 -6.99 5.53
N LEU A 74 -3.43 -7.55 6.08
CA LEU A 74 -3.40 -7.99 7.47
C LEU A 74 -3.62 -6.80 8.43
N ASP A 75 -3.05 -5.63 8.14
CA ASP A 75 -3.27 -4.42 8.95
C ASP A 75 -4.75 -3.98 8.94
N LEU A 76 -5.44 -4.13 7.80
CA LEU A 76 -6.89 -3.88 7.72
C LEU A 76 -7.69 -4.88 8.56
N ILE A 77 -7.33 -6.17 8.51
CA ILE A 77 -7.99 -7.23 9.29
C ILE A 77 -7.85 -6.97 10.79
N ASP A 78 -6.64 -6.67 11.25
CA ASP A 78 -6.36 -6.43 12.66
C ASP A 78 -7.07 -5.17 13.17
N ALA A 79 -7.16 -4.13 12.34
CA ALA A 79 -7.92 -2.93 12.65
C ALA A 79 -9.41 -3.24 12.81
N GLU A 80 -10.01 -4.01 11.90
CA GLU A 80 -11.42 -4.42 12.02
C GLU A 80 -11.67 -5.27 13.27
N GLU A 81 -10.77 -6.20 13.59
CA GLU A 81 -10.88 -7.04 14.78
C GLU A 81 -10.75 -6.20 16.06
N ALA A 82 -9.81 -5.26 16.10
CA ALA A 82 -9.65 -4.34 17.22
C ALA A 82 -10.89 -3.46 17.43
N LEU A 83 -11.56 -3.03 16.36
CA LEU A 83 -12.81 -2.25 16.45
C LEU A 83 -14.01 -3.07 16.94
N ARG A 84 -14.00 -4.40 16.75
CA ARG A 84 -15.06 -5.30 17.25
C ARG A 84 -14.86 -5.73 18.70
N SER A 85 -13.60 -5.82 19.14
CA SER A 85 -13.27 -6.26 20.49
C SER A 85 -13.38 -5.12 21.49
N SER A 86 -14.24 -5.28 22.50
CA SER A 86 -14.34 -4.34 23.63
C SER A 86 -13.16 -4.43 24.62
N THR A 87 -12.20 -5.32 24.39
CA THR A 87 -11.18 -5.73 25.39
C THR A 87 -9.74 -5.73 24.89
N ARG A 88 -9.44 -5.31 23.65
CA ARG A 88 -8.04 -5.24 23.18
C ARG A 88 -7.29 -4.09 23.87
N THR A 89 -6.36 -4.43 24.76
CA THR A 89 -5.44 -3.50 25.40
C THR A 89 -4.51 -2.88 24.35
N VAL A 90 -4.43 -1.55 24.37
CA VAL A 90 -3.75 -0.67 23.39
C VAL A 90 -2.23 -0.90 23.28
N SER A 91 -1.62 -1.68 24.18
CA SER A 91 -0.16 -1.74 24.35
C SER A 91 0.62 -2.59 23.32
N SER A 92 -0.02 -3.27 22.37
CA SER A 92 0.66 -4.11 21.36
C SER A 92 0.22 -3.89 19.91
N ILE A 93 -0.52 -2.82 19.63
CA ILE A 93 -1.03 -2.54 18.28
C ILE A 93 0.07 -1.85 17.45
N SER A 94 0.33 -2.35 16.24
CA SER A 94 1.30 -1.70 15.35
C SER A 94 0.84 -0.29 14.96
N PRO A 95 1.77 0.66 14.69
CA PRO A 95 1.39 2.02 14.30
C PRO A 95 0.46 2.06 13.07
N ALA A 96 0.68 1.18 12.08
CA ALA A 96 -0.17 1.06 10.89
C ALA A 96 -1.61 0.69 11.26
N VAL A 97 -1.80 -0.32 12.11
CA VAL A 97 -3.13 -0.76 12.57
C VAL A 97 -3.81 0.34 13.38
N GLN A 98 -3.08 1.05 14.26
CA GLN A 98 -3.64 2.17 15.02
C GLN A 98 -4.13 3.30 14.11
N HIS A 99 -3.42 3.61 13.03
CA HIS A 99 -3.89 4.60 12.06
C HIS A 99 -5.14 4.14 11.30
N TRP A 100 -5.26 2.85 10.95
CA TRP A 100 -6.47 2.31 10.36
C TRP A 100 -7.67 2.37 11.31
N ILE A 101 -7.47 2.10 12.61
CA ILE A 101 -8.47 2.29 13.66
C ILE A 101 -8.91 3.76 13.72
N ASN A 102 -7.94 4.69 13.76
CA ASN A 102 -8.24 6.13 13.83
C ASN A 102 -9.04 6.62 12.61
N TYR A 103 -8.68 6.16 11.40
CA TYR A 103 -9.46 6.44 10.18
C TYR A 103 -10.89 5.90 10.30
N SER A 104 -11.03 4.64 10.72
CA SER A 104 -12.32 3.95 10.77
C SER A 104 -13.29 4.58 11.78
N LEU A 105 -12.80 4.89 12.99
CA LEU A 105 -13.57 5.60 14.01
C LEU A 105 -13.98 7.00 13.52
N TYR A 106 -13.05 7.71 12.88
CA TYR A 106 -13.33 9.02 12.31
C TYR A 106 -14.42 8.95 11.23
N TRP A 107 -14.34 7.96 10.34
CA TRP A 107 -15.32 7.75 9.27
C TRP A 107 -16.72 7.53 9.82
N GLN A 108 -16.87 6.65 10.83
CA GLN A 108 -18.16 6.34 11.44
C GLN A 108 -18.81 7.55 12.13
N GLN A 109 -18.01 8.47 12.66
CA GLN A 109 -18.49 9.66 13.37
C GLN A 109 -18.72 10.87 12.43
N THR A 110 -18.37 10.75 11.14
CA THR A 110 -18.31 11.88 10.22
C THR A 110 -19.59 12.00 9.38
N SER A 111 -20.19 13.20 9.37
CA SER A 111 -21.14 13.61 8.34
C SER A 111 -20.40 14.09 7.09
N SER A 112 -21.03 14.07 5.91
CA SER A 112 -20.45 14.28 4.57
C SER A 112 -19.57 15.54 4.37
N ARG A 113 -19.48 16.46 5.33
CA ARG A 113 -18.72 17.72 5.27
C ARG A 113 -17.24 17.62 5.70
N LYS A 114 -16.73 16.48 6.19
CA LYS A 114 -15.31 16.35 6.63
C LYS A 114 -14.46 15.33 5.84
N LEU A 115 -14.75 15.19 4.55
CA LEU A 115 -14.07 14.27 3.64
C LEU A 115 -12.55 14.52 3.54
N PHE A 116 -12.09 15.77 3.64
CA PHE A 116 -10.66 16.10 3.56
C PHE A 116 -9.84 15.45 4.68
N LYS A 117 -10.29 15.55 5.94
CA LYS A 117 -9.60 14.94 7.09
C LYS A 117 -9.70 13.42 7.07
N ALA A 118 -10.82 12.86 6.60
CA ALA A 118 -10.94 11.42 6.40
C ALA A 118 -9.88 10.91 5.40
N GLN A 119 -9.69 11.63 4.27
CA GLN A 119 -8.67 11.30 3.29
C GLN A 119 -7.24 11.41 3.85
N GLN A 120 -6.96 12.41 4.72
CA GLN A 120 -5.65 12.53 5.37
C GLN A 120 -5.35 11.35 6.29
N LEU A 121 -6.32 10.97 7.12
CA LEU A 121 -6.19 9.82 8.01
C LEU A 121 -6.01 8.52 7.23
N TRP A 122 -6.75 8.38 6.12
CA TRP A 122 -6.61 7.26 5.21
C TRP A 122 -5.21 7.17 4.62
N TRP A 123 -4.69 8.29 4.08
CA TRP A 123 -3.34 8.32 3.51
C TRP A 123 -2.28 8.03 4.55
N LYS A 124 -2.43 8.54 5.78
CA LYS A 124 -1.50 8.23 6.87
C LYS A 124 -1.47 6.73 7.16
N ALA A 125 -2.63 6.10 7.31
CA ALA A 125 -2.72 4.65 7.55
C ALA A 125 -2.13 3.83 6.40
N HIS A 126 -2.51 4.17 5.16
CA HIS A 126 -2.00 3.53 3.95
C HIS A 126 -0.48 3.63 3.84
N GLN A 127 0.09 4.83 4.02
CA GLN A 127 1.52 5.04 3.85
C GLN A 127 2.33 4.38 4.96
N THR A 128 1.87 4.43 6.21
CA THR A 128 2.54 3.69 7.29
C THR A 128 2.54 2.19 7.01
N SER A 129 1.42 1.63 6.51
CA SER A 129 1.35 0.21 6.11
C SER A 129 2.29 -0.11 4.93
N LEU A 130 2.28 0.72 3.88
CA LEU A 130 3.11 0.56 2.69
C LEU A 130 4.60 0.54 3.06
N HIS A 131 5.06 1.55 3.80
CA HIS A 131 6.47 1.71 4.15
C HIS A 131 6.92 0.68 5.19
N TYR A 132 6.03 0.23 6.08
CA TYR A 132 6.30 -0.96 6.89
C TYR A 132 6.51 -2.19 6.00
N GLY A 133 5.63 -2.43 5.03
CA GLY A 133 5.74 -3.54 4.10
C GLY A 133 7.02 -3.52 3.25
N ILE A 134 7.39 -2.36 2.72
CA ILE A 134 8.64 -2.18 1.96
C ILE A 134 9.85 -2.61 2.80
N ARG A 135 9.91 -2.20 4.07
CA ARG A 135 11.00 -2.54 5.00
C ARG A 135 10.95 -3.99 5.50
N ALA A 136 9.78 -4.62 5.46
CA ALA A 136 9.60 -6.00 5.88
C ALA A 136 10.09 -7.02 4.83
N PHE A 137 10.15 -6.63 3.55
CA PHE A 137 10.52 -7.51 2.43
C PHE A 137 11.69 -7.01 1.54
N PRO A 138 12.78 -6.42 2.09
CA PRO A 138 13.90 -5.94 1.27
C PRO A 138 14.55 -7.08 0.47
N GLU A 139 14.57 -8.29 1.01
CA GLU A 139 15.16 -9.48 0.39
C GLU A 139 14.44 -9.89 -0.90
N PHE A 140 13.14 -9.62 -1.04
CA PHE A 140 12.42 -9.92 -2.28
C PHE A 140 12.53 -8.81 -3.30
N LEU A 141 12.71 -7.56 -2.86
CA LEU A 141 12.88 -6.43 -3.78
C LEU A 141 14.13 -6.60 -4.65
N ILE A 142 15.23 -7.04 -4.05
CA ILE A 142 16.51 -7.22 -4.75
C ILE A 142 16.48 -8.38 -5.77
N LEU A 143 15.51 -9.29 -5.65
CA LEU A 143 15.31 -10.41 -6.56
C LEU A 143 14.39 -10.06 -7.73
N GLU A 144 13.74 -8.89 -7.70
CA GLU A 144 12.87 -8.45 -8.78
C GLU A 144 13.67 -8.19 -10.07
N PRO A 145 13.07 -8.42 -11.25
CA PRO A 145 13.68 -8.05 -12.51
C PRO A 145 14.02 -6.56 -12.54
N ARG A 146 15.16 -6.20 -13.14
CA ARG A 146 15.69 -4.82 -13.14
C ARG A 146 14.66 -3.74 -13.50
N MET A 147 13.83 -3.99 -14.52
CA MET A 147 12.79 -3.03 -14.92
C MET A 147 11.65 -2.92 -13.93
N GLU A 148 11.35 -3.99 -13.20
CA GLU A 148 10.38 -3.96 -12.11
C GLU A 148 10.93 -3.16 -10.92
N ILE A 149 12.19 -3.38 -10.53
CA ILE A 149 12.87 -2.56 -9.52
C ILE A 149 12.82 -1.08 -9.90
N ASN A 150 13.12 -0.75 -11.16
CA ASN A 150 13.06 0.63 -11.64
C ASN A 150 11.64 1.21 -11.57
N PHE A 151 10.63 0.43 -11.99
CA PHE A 151 9.23 0.85 -11.90
C PHE A 151 8.81 1.13 -10.45
N ILE A 152 9.13 0.23 -9.53
CA ILE A 152 8.84 0.39 -8.10
C ILE A 152 9.53 1.64 -7.54
N THR A 153 10.84 1.76 -7.77
CA THR A 153 11.72 2.77 -7.16
C THR A 153 11.50 4.18 -7.69
N TYR A 154 11.27 4.34 -9.00
CA TYR A 154 11.24 5.65 -9.64
C TYR A 154 9.83 6.15 -9.95
N VAL A 155 8.85 5.23 -10.05
CA VAL A 155 7.48 5.58 -10.44
C VAL A 155 6.49 5.23 -9.34
N CYS A 156 6.31 3.95 -9.04
CA CYS A 156 5.16 3.50 -8.26
C CYS A 156 5.15 4.06 -6.84
N VAL A 157 6.18 3.78 -6.03
CA VAL A 157 6.21 4.22 -4.62
C VAL A 157 6.31 5.75 -4.51
N PRO A 158 7.20 6.44 -5.26
CA PRO A 158 7.25 7.90 -5.21
C PRO A 158 5.94 8.59 -5.64
N ASN A 159 5.22 8.07 -6.64
CA ASN A 159 3.92 8.62 -7.03
C ASN A 159 2.87 8.44 -5.93
N VAL A 160 2.86 7.27 -5.29
CA VAL A 160 1.93 6.97 -4.19
C VAL A 160 2.21 7.88 -3.00
N ASP A 161 3.48 8.09 -2.64
CA ASP A 161 3.89 9.07 -1.62
C ASP A 161 3.47 10.50 -1.99
N LEU A 162 3.74 10.93 -3.22
CA LEU A 162 3.36 12.26 -3.68
C LEU A 162 1.84 12.45 -3.59
N THR A 163 1.07 11.48 -4.08
CA THR A 163 -0.40 11.50 -4.06
C THR A 163 -0.94 11.62 -2.63
N ALA A 164 -0.28 10.97 -1.66
CA ALA A 164 -0.59 11.09 -0.25
C ALA A 164 -0.28 12.49 0.32
N LEU A 165 0.87 13.07 -0.05
CA LEU A 165 1.26 14.41 0.38
C LEU A 165 0.28 15.49 -0.04
N ILE A 166 -0.23 15.41 -1.27
CA ILE A 166 -1.24 16.33 -1.79
C ILE A 166 -2.68 15.91 -1.45
N ASN A 167 -2.85 14.87 -0.62
CA ASN A 167 -4.12 14.38 -0.10
C ASN A 167 -5.19 14.12 -1.17
N ILE A 168 -4.78 13.54 -2.31
CA ILE A 168 -5.72 13.30 -3.43
C ILE A 168 -6.75 12.24 -3.01
N PRO A 169 -8.05 12.47 -3.29
CA PRO A 169 -9.09 11.48 -3.00
C PRO A 169 -8.91 10.18 -3.80
N THR A 170 -8.99 9.05 -3.11
CA THR A 170 -8.71 7.71 -3.69
C THR A 170 -9.92 7.00 -4.29
N ASN A 171 -11.10 7.61 -4.21
CA ASN A 171 -12.33 7.16 -4.89
C ASN A 171 -12.50 7.73 -6.30
N LEU A 172 -11.52 8.49 -6.79
CA LEU A 172 -11.60 9.10 -8.11
C LEU A 172 -11.33 8.05 -9.18
N LYS A 173 -12.29 7.89 -10.11
CA LYS A 173 -12.09 7.13 -11.35
C LYS A 173 -10.82 7.53 -12.11
N LEU A 174 -10.33 8.76 -11.89
CA LEU A 174 -9.09 9.28 -12.45
C LEU A 174 -7.85 8.53 -11.97
N ILE A 175 -7.78 8.06 -10.72
CA ILE A 175 -6.64 7.26 -10.24
C ILE A 175 -6.64 5.92 -10.95
N LYS A 176 -7.79 5.24 -11.03
CA LYS A 176 -7.95 4.01 -11.82
C LYS A 176 -7.51 4.20 -13.27
N LEU A 177 -8.01 5.26 -13.91
CA LEU A 177 -7.69 5.56 -15.30
C LEU A 177 -6.19 5.85 -15.46
N TYR A 178 -5.59 6.61 -14.54
CA TYR A 178 -4.17 6.88 -14.54
C TYR A 178 -3.35 5.60 -14.38
N THR A 179 -3.68 4.72 -13.44
CA THR A 179 -3.00 3.43 -13.26
C THR A 179 -3.07 2.58 -14.53
N ILE A 180 -4.24 2.49 -15.17
CA ILE A 180 -4.43 1.74 -16.42
C ILE A 180 -3.60 2.35 -17.57
N ILE A 181 -3.58 3.68 -17.69
CA ILE A 181 -2.87 4.36 -18.77
C ILE A 181 -1.36 4.33 -18.53
N ALA A 182 -0.89 4.66 -17.33
CA ALA A 182 0.51 4.93 -17.06
C ALA A 182 1.30 3.68 -16.67
N TYR A 183 0.73 2.78 -15.86
CA TYR A 183 1.54 1.71 -15.26
C TYR A 183 1.75 0.52 -16.20
N PRO A 184 2.85 -0.24 -16.04
CA PRO A 184 3.10 -1.44 -16.83
C PRO A 184 2.00 -2.50 -16.60
N HIS A 185 1.31 -2.87 -17.68
CA HIS A 185 0.15 -3.77 -17.66
C HIS A 185 0.52 -5.26 -17.56
N HIS A 186 1.80 -5.61 -17.49
CA HIS A 186 2.26 -6.98 -17.28
C HIS A 186 3.46 -7.00 -16.33
N TYR A 187 3.64 -8.15 -15.69
CA TYR A 187 4.78 -8.51 -14.89
C TYR A 187 5.67 -9.49 -15.68
N PRO A 188 7.01 -9.35 -15.61
CA PRO A 188 7.74 -8.18 -15.10
C PRO A 188 7.57 -6.96 -16.02
N ALA A 189 7.75 -5.74 -15.53
CA ALA A 189 7.73 -4.55 -16.39
C ALA A 189 8.76 -4.65 -17.54
N LYS A 190 8.37 -4.18 -18.74
CA LYS A 190 9.27 -4.01 -19.90
C LYS A 190 9.81 -2.58 -19.96
N ILE A 191 10.97 -2.40 -20.60
CA ILE A 191 11.63 -1.10 -20.77
C ILE A 191 10.67 -0.04 -21.35
N ILE A 192 9.96 -0.35 -22.43
CA ILE A 192 9.04 0.59 -23.08
C ILE A 192 7.90 1.00 -22.13
N SER A 193 7.33 0.04 -21.40
CA SER A 193 6.26 0.31 -20.43
C SER A 193 6.77 1.11 -19.24
N PHE A 194 8.00 0.86 -18.78
CA PHE A 194 8.65 1.66 -17.75
C PHE A 194 8.88 3.11 -18.21
N LEU A 195 9.45 3.33 -19.41
CA LEU A 195 9.70 4.67 -19.93
C LEU A 195 8.39 5.47 -20.08
N LYS A 196 7.34 4.82 -20.58
CA LYS A 196 5.99 5.40 -20.62
C LYS A 196 5.52 5.80 -19.21
N ALA A 197 5.65 4.90 -18.23
CA ALA A 197 5.25 5.17 -16.86
C ALA A 197 6.04 6.34 -16.27
N LEU A 198 7.34 6.43 -16.55
CA LEU A 198 8.22 7.49 -16.07
C LEU A 198 7.85 8.86 -16.64
N ILE A 199 7.56 8.95 -17.95
CA ILE A 199 7.14 10.21 -18.59
C ILE A 199 5.82 10.72 -18.01
N LEU A 200 4.91 9.81 -17.68
CA LEU A 200 3.60 10.13 -17.13
C LEU A 200 3.61 10.28 -15.61
N ALA A 201 4.72 10.00 -14.93
CA ALA A 201 4.82 10.06 -13.48
C ALA A 201 5.02 11.51 -13.03
N PRO A 202 4.20 12.05 -12.12
CA PRO A 202 4.46 13.37 -11.53
C PRO A 202 5.64 13.35 -10.54
N SER A 203 5.96 12.22 -9.91
CA SER A 203 7.00 12.16 -8.86
C SER A 203 8.42 12.50 -9.29
N PRO A 204 8.94 12.14 -10.49
CA PRO A 204 10.27 12.55 -10.93
C PRO A 204 10.36 14.07 -11.06
N TYR A 205 9.32 14.72 -11.59
CA TYR A 205 9.26 16.18 -11.71
C TYR A 205 9.17 16.85 -10.34
N ALA A 206 8.37 16.29 -9.41
CA ALA A 206 8.26 16.78 -8.05
C ALA A 206 9.62 16.78 -7.32
N ARG A 207 10.46 15.76 -7.54
CA ARG A 207 11.82 15.72 -6.99
C ARG A 207 12.72 16.81 -7.57
N ILE A 208 12.63 17.09 -8.87
CA ILE A 208 13.40 18.16 -9.51
C ILE A 208 13.06 19.52 -8.90
N VAL A 209 11.79 19.76 -8.57
CA VAL A 209 11.34 21.02 -7.95
C VAL A 209 11.43 21.04 -6.41
N GLY A 210 12.09 20.05 -5.80
CA GLY A 210 12.48 20.08 -4.38
C GLY A 210 11.54 19.35 -3.41
N VAL A 211 10.60 18.52 -3.87
CA VAL A 211 9.83 17.64 -2.97
C VAL A 211 10.72 16.54 -2.44
N ALA A 212 11.18 16.69 -1.20
CA ALA A 212 12.04 15.74 -0.50
C ALA A 212 11.25 14.65 0.26
N ASN A 213 11.93 13.53 0.54
CA ASN A 213 11.45 12.43 1.37
C ASN A 213 10.22 11.68 0.80
N ILE A 214 10.30 11.28 -0.49
CA ILE A 214 9.37 10.36 -1.18
C ILE A 214 10.15 9.19 -1.79
N GLY A 215 9.53 8.02 -1.90
CA GLY A 215 10.12 6.79 -2.42
C GLY A 215 10.43 5.77 -1.33
N LEU A 216 11.08 4.66 -1.72
CA LEU A 216 11.30 3.49 -0.86
C LEU A 216 11.95 3.79 0.50
N ASP A 217 12.84 4.78 0.56
CA ASP A 217 13.57 5.16 1.76
C ASP A 217 12.86 6.24 2.59
N SER A 218 11.57 6.52 2.32
CA SER A 218 10.86 7.60 3.00
C SER A 218 10.62 7.28 4.47
N THR A 219 11.20 8.10 5.35
CA THR A 219 11.00 8.02 6.81
C THR A 219 9.79 8.82 7.29
N ARG A 220 9.13 9.55 6.38
CA ARG A 220 8.00 10.45 6.70
C ARG A 220 6.85 9.76 7.42
N TRP A 221 6.68 8.47 7.17
CA TRP A 221 5.50 7.71 7.57
C TRP A 221 5.74 6.83 8.81
N GLU A 222 6.92 6.91 9.42
CA GLU A 222 7.34 6.12 10.59
C GLU A 222 6.71 6.57 11.92
N THR A 223 6.09 7.76 11.96
CA THR A 223 5.56 8.40 13.19
C THR A 223 4.05 8.38 13.33
#